data_AF-A0A1S1R9Q2-F1
#
_entry.id   AF-A0A1S1R9Q2-F1
#
_cell.length_a   1.000
_cell.length_b   1.000
_cell.length_c   1.000
_cell.angle_alpha   90.00
_cell.angle_beta   90.00
_cell.angle_gamma   90.00
#
_symmetry.space_group_name_H-M   'P 1'
#
loop_
_entity.id
_entity.type
_entity.pdbx_description
1 polymer ?
#
loop_
_entity_poly.entity_id
_entity_poly.type
_entity_poly.pdbx_seq_one_letter_code
_entity_poly.pdbx_strand_id
1 'polypeptide(L)'
;MTARRTYEVTPSAARLTRSLRDVGYDFPAAVADLVDNSVSAGATHVQVIIEFDGVNSRVFIADDGIGMSENALVEALRFGSRRTYEATDLGRYGLGLKTASLSQGRSVTVVTRRSASVDRIFVRELNLDLIEELDEWLVVAPKRSADTDRARELLGDGAGTVVLWRLLDRVLPEKHPEGGWARRRIDTYAHRTAEHLAIVFHRFLEGLPDGRKVTISVNGEKVRPWDPFAPGEEHCHKLPEQQFEITVGDASGTAHLCRFVLPARTQFSSQDEFERLSGPLNWNRQQGLYVYRADRLVQWGGWAGIRGIDEHTKLARASLDFDTSLDPVFNINVSKMRVSIPPQLRQMIATSVNELCLAANAAYRRSSPRGNMPLHLGAGQPAPTPSADLALAGLALRSAAMQSGHYDALESIFAIVRRDAPQIATALGLTS
;
A
#
# COMPACT_ATOMS: atom_id res chain seq x y z
N MET A 1 -38.62 -37.42 -11.61
CA MET A 1 -37.89 -36.18 -11.93
C MET A 1 -37.23 -36.38 -13.28
N THR A 2 -37.63 -35.65 -14.30
CA THR A 2 -37.00 -35.67 -15.64
C THR A 2 -35.52 -35.30 -15.49
N ALA A 3 -34.62 -36.16 -15.99
CA ALA A 3 -33.19 -35.95 -15.91
C ALA A 3 -32.83 -34.65 -16.64
N ARG A 4 -32.34 -33.65 -15.89
CA ARG A 4 -31.85 -32.40 -16.47
C ARG A 4 -30.60 -32.70 -17.30
N ARG A 5 -30.58 -32.28 -18.57
CA ARG A 5 -29.33 -32.24 -19.34
C ARG A 5 -28.43 -31.17 -18.74
N THR A 6 -27.20 -31.56 -18.43
CA THR A 6 -26.16 -30.67 -17.90
C THR A 6 -25.02 -30.62 -18.90
N TYR A 7 -24.36 -29.47 -18.99
CA TYR A 7 -23.19 -29.24 -19.83
C TYR A 7 -22.12 -28.60 -18.95
N GLU A 8 -20.88 -29.05 -19.08
CA GLU A 8 -19.74 -28.42 -18.41
C GLU A 8 -19.29 -27.21 -19.23
N VAL A 9 -19.24 -26.04 -18.58
CA VAL A 9 -18.90 -24.76 -19.20
C VAL A 9 -17.67 -24.17 -18.53
N THR A 10 -16.57 -24.93 -18.54
CA THR A 10 -15.28 -24.49 -18.01
C THR A 10 -14.85 -23.21 -18.74
N PRO A 11 -14.52 -22.13 -18.00
CA PRO A 11 -14.14 -20.88 -18.64
C PRO A 11 -12.81 -21.04 -19.39
N SER A 12 -12.74 -20.42 -20.57
CA SER A 12 -11.50 -20.32 -21.36
C SER A 12 -10.38 -19.78 -20.49
N ALA A 13 -9.30 -20.56 -20.40
CA ALA A 13 -8.15 -20.20 -19.60
C ALA A 13 -7.46 -18.96 -20.17
N ALA A 14 -7.29 -18.89 -21.49
CA ALA A 14 -6.66 -17.78 -22.20
C ALA A 14 -7.41 -16.45 -22.04
N ARG A 15 -8.75 -16.48 -21.93
CA ARG A 15 -9.54 -15.27 -21.69
C ARG A 15 -9.47 -14.82 -20.25
N LEU A 16 -9.61 -15.75 -19.30
CA LEU A 16 -9.65 -15.41 -17.89
C LEU A 16 -8.28 -14.98 -17.36
N THR A 17 -7.18 -15.62 -17.79
CA THR A 17 -5.82 -15.21 -17.39
C THR A 17 -5.56 -13.75 -17.73
N ARG A 18 -5.87 -13.30 -18.95
CA ARG A 18 -5.73 -11.89 -19.35
C ARG A 18 -6.45 -10.94 -18.40
N SER A 19 -7.70 -11.22 -18.06
CA SER A 19 -8.47 -10.40 -17.11
C SER A 19 -7.88 -10.42 -15.70
N LEU A 20 -7.36 -11.57 -15.23
CA LEU A 20 -6.76 -11.70 -13.90
C LEU A 20 -5.38 -11.02 -13.78
N ARG A 21 -4.72 -10.69 -14.89
CA ARG A 21 -3.47 -9.90 -14.87
C ARG A 21 -3.73 -8.42 -14.61
N ASP A 22 -4.92 -7.91 -14.92
CA ASP A 22 -5.26 -6.48 -14.87
C ASP A 22 -5.79 -6.02 -13.51
N VAL A 23 -5.45 -6.74 -12.45
CA VAL A 23 -5.88 -6.47 -11.05
C VAL A 23 -5.27 -5.18 -10.48
N GLY A 24 -4.35 -4.54 -11.20
CA GLY A 24 -3.88 -3.17 -10.90
C GLY A 24 -2.72 -3.09 -9.91
N TYR A 25 -1.93 -4.15 -9.77
CA TYR A 25 -0.69 -4.10 -9.00
C TYR A 25 0.36 -3.23 -9.67
N ASP A 26 0.98 -2.33 -8.91
CA ASP A 26 2.31 -1.86 -9.26
C ASP A 26 3.37 -2.90 -8.84
N PHE A 27 4.60 -2.74 -9.34
CA PHE A 27 5.67 -3.70 -9.11
C PHE A 27 6.01 -3.86 -7.61
N PRO A 28 6.20 -2.79 -6.82
CA PRO A 28 6.46 -2.91 -5.38
C PRO A 28 5.33 -3.63 -4.61
N ALA A 29 4.05 -3.32 -4.91
CA ALA A 29 2.93 -3.99 -4.25
C ALA A 29 2.83 -5.46 -4.62
N ALA A 30 3.13 -5.83 -5.87
CA ALA A 30 3.18 -7.23 -6.30
C ALA A 30 4.26 -8.01 -5.53
N VAL A 31 5.43 -7.43 -5.33
CA VAL A 31 6.50 -8.04 -4.51
C VAL A 31 6.04 -8.14 -3.05
N ALA A 32 5.47 -7.06 -2.48
CA ALA A 32 4.99 -7.07 -1.10
C ALA A 32 3.93 -8.15 -0.83
N ASP A 33 3.06 -8.45 -1.80
CA ASP A 33 2.09 -9.53 -1.68
C ASP A 33 2.71 -10.93 -1.65
N LEU A 34 3.90 -11.12 -2.25
CA LEU A 34 4.66 -12.37 -2.11
C LEU A 34 5.42 -12.42 -0.77
N VAL A 35 5.93 -11.28 -0.32
CA VAL A 35 6.53 -11.16 1.02
C VAL A 35 5.49 -11.44 2.11
N ASP A 36 4.23 -11.00 1.94
CA ASP A 36 3.12 -11.35 2.85
C ASP A 36 2.95 -12.86 3.00
N ASN A 37 3.05 -13.61 1.90
CA ASN A 37 2.96 -15.07 1.93
C ASN A 37 4.15 -15.69 2.66
N SER A 38 5.34 -15.08 2.50
CA SER A 38 6.56 -15.50 3.20
C SER A 38 6.42 -15.31 4.71
N VAL A 39 5.96 -14.13 5.15
CA VAL A 39 5.69 -13.81 6.56
C VAL A 39 4.61 -14.74 7.14
N SER A 40 3.54 -14.99 6.39
CA SER A 40 2.46 -15.91 6.80
C SER A 40 2.95 -17.36 6.90
N ALA A 41 3.95 -17.75 6.09
CA ALA A 41 4.62 -19.05 6.15
C ALA A 41 5.66 -19.15 7.28
N GLY A 42 5.78 -18.12 8.13
CA GLY A 42 6.70 -18.09 9.27
C GLY A 42 8.15 -17.80 8.90
N ALA A 43 8.42 -17.23 7.72
CA ALA A 43 9.77 -16.86 7.31
C ALA A 43 10.37 -15.81 8.25
N THR A 44 11.65 -15.98 8.60
CA THR A 44 12.46 -15.00 9.34
C THR A 44 13.41 -14.24 8.43
N HIS A 45 13.68 -14.76 7.23
CA HIS A 45 14.49 -14.14 6.19
C HIS A 45 13.76 -14.17 4.86
N VAL A 46 13.69 -13.02 4.20
CA VAL A 46 13.16 -12.90 2.85
C VAL A 46 14.16 -12.13 1.98
N GLN A 47 14.52 -12.71 0.83
CA GLN A 47 15.43 -12.12 -0.14
C GLN A 47 14.71 -11.86 -1.45
N VAL A 48 14.68 -10.59 -1.86
CA VAL A 48 14.18 -10.15 -3.17
C VAL A 48 15.39 -9.85 -4.05
N ILE A 49 15.49 -10.51 -5.20
CA ILE A 49 16.56 -10.30 -6.18
C ILE A 49 15.90 -9.92 -7.50
N ILE A 50 16.23 -8.75 -8.02
CA ILE A 50 15.73 -8.22 -9.26
C ILE A 50 16.92 -8.09 -10.20
N GLU A 51 17.02 -9.00 -11.16
CA GLU A 51 18.15 -9.11 -12.07
C GLU A 51 17.79 -8.54 -13.45
N PHE A 52 18.61 -7.62 -13.94
CA PHE A 52 18.53 -7.13 -15.31
C PHE A 52 19.39 -8.00 -16.24
N ASP A 53 18.75 -8.64 -17.20
CA ASP A 53 19.37 -9.41 -18.29
C ASP A 53 18.54 -9.27 -19.57
N GLY A 54 18.22 -8.03 -19.96
CA GLY A 54 17.45 -7.80 -21.16
C GLY A 54 16.04 -8.40 -21.10
N VAL A 55 15.58 -9.01 -22.20
CA VAL A 55 14.35 -9.83 -22.21
C VAL A 55 14.35 -10.99 -21.20
N ASN A 56 15.53 -11.46 -20.77
CA ASN A 56 15.68 -12.54 -19.79
C ASN A 56 15.76 -12.02 -18.34
N SER A 57 15.53 -10.72 -18.12
CA SER A 57 15.42 -10.16 -16.77
C SER A 57 14.40 -10.94 -15.94
N ARG A 58 14.70 -11.11 -14.65
CA ARG A 58 13.99 -12.03 -13.77
C ARG A 58 13.96 -11.51 -12.34
N VAL A 59 12.96 -11.96 -11.59
CA VAL A 59 12.82 -11.62 -10.17
C VAL A 59 12.72 -12.89 -9.35
N PHE A 60 13.53 -12.99 -8.30
CA PHE A 60 13.46 -14.06 -7.31
C PHE A 60 12.97 -13.48 -5.98
N ILE A 61 12.01 -14.15 -5.35
CA ILE A 61 11.58 -13.88 -3.99
C ILE A 61 11.78 -15.19 -3.23
N ALA A 62 12.81 -15.25 -2.39
CA ALA A 62 13.22 -16.42 -1.64
C ALA A 62 12.93 -16.22 -0.15
N ASP A 63 12.37 -17.23 0.50
CA ASP A 63 12.06 -17.24 1.93
C ASP A 63 12.49 -18.54 2.61
N ASP A 64 12.74 -18.47 3.91
CA ASP A 64 13.08 -19.58 4.80
C ASP A 64 11.85 -20.11 5.60
N GLY A 65 10.64 -19.92 5.06
CA GLY A 65 9.42 -20.39 5.69
C GLY A 65 9.23 -21.91 5.63
N ILE A 66 8.04 -22.38 6.01
CA ILE A 66 7.75 -23.83 6.11
C ILE A 66 7.72 -24.59 4.77
N GLY A 67 7.77 -23.89 3.64
CA GLY A 67 7.65 -24.48 2.30
C GLY A 67 6.32 -25.18 2.03
N MET A 68 6.26 -25.96 0.95
CA MET A 68 5.05 -26.66 0.50
C MET A 68 5.33 -28.12 0.12
N SER A 69 4.30 -28.96 0.26
CA SER A 69 4.27 -30.28 -0.38
C SER A 69 3.94 -30.15 -1.87
N GLU A 70 4.16 -31.21 -2.65
CA GLU A 70 3.80 -31.25 -4.09
C GLU A 70 2.34 -30.87 -4.34
N ASN A 71 1.41 -31.44 -3.57
CA ASN A 71 -0.02 -31.17 -3.70
C ASN A 71 -0.36 -29.74 -3.28
N ALA A 72 0.25 -29.24 -2.20
CA ALA A 72 0.05 -27.87 -1.74
C ALA A 72 0.58 -26.85 -2.77
N LEU A 73 1.67 -27.16 -3.46
CA LEU A 73 2.25 -26.34 -4.52
C LEU A 73 1.34 -26.28 -5.75
N VAL A 74 0.85 -27.43 -6.23
CA VAL A 74 -0.10 -27.46 -7.36
C VAL A 74 -1.36 -26.67 -7.00
N GLU A 75 -1.89 -26.84 -5.79
CA GLU A 75 -3.06 -26.08 -5.35
C GLU A 75 -2.77 -24.59 -5.15
N ALA A 76 -1.56 -24.24 -4.70
CA ALA A 76 -1.11 -22.85 -4.60
C ALA A 76 -1.04 -22.16 -5.96
N LEU A 77 -0.92 -22.90 -7.07
CA LEU A 77 -0.97 -22.36 -8.44
C LEU A 77 -2.35 -22.47 -9.12
N ARG A 78 -3.31 -23.19 -8.51
CA ARG A 78 -4.69 -23.28 -9.00
C ARG A 78 -5.46 -21.97 -8.74
N PHE A 79 -6.15 -21.45 -9.75
CA PHE A 79 -7.09 -20.33 -9.59
C PHE A 79 -8.38 -20.81 -8.89
N GLY A 80 -8.87 -20.03 -7.91
CA GLY A 80 -10.04 -20.41 -7.11
C GLY A 80 -9.76 -21.54 -6.11
N SER A 81 -8.57 -21.56 -5.51
CA SER A 81 -8.15 -22.58 -4.57
C SER A 81 -9.05 -22.67 -3.34
N ARG A 82 -9.29 -23.88 -2.84
CA ARG A 82 -10.05 -24.11 -1.60
C ARG A 82 -9.11 -24.05 -0.40
N ARG A 83 -8.92 -22.86 0.20
CA ARG A 83 -8.15 -22.71 1.45
C ARG A 83 -9.04 -22.18 2.58
N THR A 84 -8.81 -22.72 3.77
CA THR A 84 -9.23 -22.16 5.05
C THR A 84 -8.15 -21.19 5.51
N TYR A 85 -8.52 -19.99 5.97
CA TYR A 85 -7.58 -18.95 6.41
C TYR A 85 -7.62 -18.81 7.92
N GLU A 86 -6.47 -18.60 8.55
CA GLU A 86 -6.36 -18.30 9.97
C GLU A 86 -6.56 -16.79 10.22
N ALA A 87 -6.93 -16.43 11.46
CA ALA A 87 -7.21 -15.04 11.83
C ALA A 87 -5.98 -14.10 11.78
N THR A 88 -4.78 -14.65 11.58
CA THR A 88 -3.52 -13.90 11.45
C THR A 88 -2.99 -13.88 10.02
N ASP A 89 -3.68 -14.51 9.07
CA ASP A 89 -3.19 -14.62 7.69
C ASP A 89 -3.23 -13.26 6.98
N LEU A 90 -2.08 -12.88 6.39
CA LEU A 90 -1.97 -11.66 5.61
C LEU A 90 -2.70 -11.77 4.26
N GLY A 91 -2.95 -12.99 3.76
CA GLY A 91 -3.70 -13.26 2.52
C GLY A 91 -5.11 -13.83 2.77
N ARG A 92 -6.12 -13.40 1.99
CA ARG A 92 -7.53 -13.82 2.14
C ARG A 92 -8.13 -14.55 0.93
N TYR A 93 -7.65 -14.26 -0.27
CA TYR A 93 -8.33 -14.68 -1.52
C TYR A 93 -7.67 -15.85 -2.24
N GLY A 94 -6.47 -16.27 -1.82
CA GLY A 94 -5.75 -17.38 -2.45
C GLY A 94 -5.30 -17.08 -3.87
N LEU A 95 -5.43 -15.82 -4.29
CA LEU A 95 -5.06 -15.33 -5.60
C LEU A 95 -3.71 -14.62 -5.60
N GLY A 96 -3.28 -14.05 -4.46
CA GLY A 96 -2.11 -13.17 -4.33
C GLY A 96 -0.87 -13.68 -5.06
N LEU A 97 -0.45 -14.93 -4.81
CA LEU A 97 0.71 -15.51 -5.52
C LEU A 97 0.58 -15.42 -7.05
N LYS A 98 -0.58 -15.79 -7.60
CA LYS A 98 -0.77 -15.84 -9.06
C LYS A 98 -1.00 -14.46 -9.63
N THR A 99 -1.93 -13.69 -9.05
CA THR A 99 -2.31 -12.37 -9.57
C THR A 99 -1.18 -11.36 -9.43
N ALA A 100 -0.45 -11.36 -8.31
CA ALA A 100 0.74 -10.51 -8.17
C ALA A 100 1.81 -10.90 -9.19
N SER A 101 2.17 -12.18 -9.29
CA SER A 101 3.22 -12.63 -10.21
C SER A 101 2.88 -12.38 -11.68
N LEU A 102 1.67 -12.77 -12.11
CA LEU A 102 1.24 -12.64 -13.49
C LEU A 102 0.89 -11.21 -13.89
N SER A 103 0.66 -10.31 -12.93
CA SER A 103 0.55 -8.87 -13.23
C SER A 103 1.87 -8.25 -13.68
N GLN A 104 3.01 -8.91 -13.42
CA GLN A 104 4.35 -8.40 -13.75
C GLN A 104 5.00 -9.18 -14.90
N GLY A 105 4.85 -10.50 -14.95
CA GLY A 105 5.42 -11.35 -16.00
C GLY A 105 4.44 -12.38 -16.57
N ARG A 106 4.91 -13.15 -17.56
CA ARG A 106 4.13 -14.21 -18.21
C ARG A 106 4.42 -15.61 -17.68
N SER A 107 5.45 -15.77 -16.86
CA SER A 107 5.79 -17.05 -16.22
C SER A 107 6.07 -16.85 -14.74
N VAL A 108 5.43 -17.67 -13.91
CA VAL A 108 5.76 -17.82 -12.49
C VAL A 108 6.16 -19.26 -12.21
N THR A 109 7.38 -19.44 -11.73
CA THR A 109 7.91 -20.73 -11.28
C THR A 109 8.08 -20.70 -9.78
N VAL A 110 7.67 -21.76 -9.10
CA VAL A 110 7.83 -21.89 -7.65
C VAL A 110 8.67 -23.12 -7.37
N VAL A 111 9.75 -22.92 -6.62
CA VAL A 111 10.67 -23.95 -6.12
C VAL A 111 10.49 -24.00 -4.61
N THR A 112 10.26 -25.18 -4.03
CA THR A 112 9.96 -25.27 -2.59
C THR A 112 10.43 -26.58 -1.97
N ARG A 113 10.80 -26.52 -0.69
CA ARG A 113 11.17 -27.66 0.15
C ARG A 113 10.52 -27.49 1.52
N ARG A 114 9.89 -28.56 2.05
CA ARG A 114 9.19 -28.51 3.36
C ARG A 114 10.12 -28.73 4.56
N SER A 115 11.23 -29.43 4.37
CA SER A 115 12.17 -29.73 5.45
C SER A 115 13.53 -30.10 4.88
N ALA A 116 14.60 -29.72 5.58
CA ALA A 116 15.97 -30.14 5.28
C ALA A 116 16.15 -31.67 5.32
N SER A 117 15.32 -32.39 6.08
CA SER A 117 15.37 -33.87 6.17
C SER A 117 14.72 -34.57 4.97
N VAL A 118 13.97 -33.84 4.15
CA VAL A 118 13.32 -34.35 2.94
C VAL A 118 14.04 -33.76 1.73
N ASP A 119 14.88 -34.56 1.08
CA ASP A 119 15.71 -34.15 -0.06
C ASP A 119 14.91 -33.77 -1.33
N ARG A 120 13.59 -33.90 -1.29
CA ARG A 120 12.74 -33.66 -2.46
C ARG A 120 12.35 -32.18 -2.55
N ILE A 121 12.96 -31.49 -3.50
CA ILE A 121 12.55 -30.16 -3.96
C ILE A 121 11.45 -30.31 -5.02
N PHE A 122 10.34 -29.61 -4.84
CA PHE A 122 9.27 -29.55 -5.83
C PHE A 122 9.37 -28.27 -6.65
N VAL A 123 9.17 -28.40 -7.96
CA VAL A 123 9.17 -27.25 -8.88
C VAL A 123 7.91 -27.34 -9.74
N ARG A 124 7.17 -26.23 -9.80
CA ARG A 124 6.02 -26.07 -10.70
C ARG A 124 6.03 -24.68 -11.33
N GLU A 125 5.59 -24.63 -12.58
CA GLU A 125 5.49 -23.43 -13.37
C GLU A 125 4.06 -23.24 -13.86
N LEU A 126 3.58 -22.00 -13.76
CA LEU A 126 2.40 -21.50 -14.42
C LEU A 126 2.88 -20.56 -15.53
N ASN A 127 2.70 -20.97 -16.78
CA ASN A 127 3.18 -20.27 -17.97
C ASN A 127 2.01 -19.81 -18.84
N LEU A 128 1.88 -18.50 -19.03
CA LEU A 128 0.75 -17.94 -19.78
C LEU A 128 0.82 -18.19 -21.27
N ASP A 129 2.01 -18.29 -21.87
CA ASP A 129 2.13 -18.62 -23.29
C ASP A 129 1.56 -20.01 -23.57
N LEU A 130 1.89 -20.98 -22.71
CA LEU A 130 1.37 -22.35 -22.81
C LEU A 130 -0.14 -22.42 -22.56
N ILE A 131 -0.64 -21.68 -21.56
CA ILE A 131 -2.07 -21.61 -21.25
C ILE A 131 -2.85 -20.94 -22.39
N GLU A 132 -2.29 -19.90 -23.01
CA GLU A 132 -2.93 -19.20 -24.13
C GLU A 132 -2.93 -20.06 -25.40
N GLU A 133 -1.87 -20.83 -25.65
CA GLU A 133 -1.76 -21.73 -26.81
C GLU A 133 -2.76 -22.88 -26.73
N LEU A 134 -2.89 -23.52 -25.56
CA LEU A 134 -3.74 -24.70 -25.37
C LEU A 134 -5.16 -24.37 -24.90
N ASP A 135 -5.40 -23.13 -24.45
CA ASP A 135 -6.64 -22.67 -23.78
C ASP A 135 -7.04 -23.53 -22.56
N GLU A 136 -6.05 -24.11 -21.88
CA GLU A 136 -6.22 -25.00 -20.74
C GLU A 136 -5.53 -24.48 -19.47
N TRP A 137 -6.11 -24.76 -18.30
CA TRP A 137 -5.51 -24.43 -17.00
C TRP A 137 -4.41 -25.43 -16.65
N LEU A 138 -3.16 -25.09 -16.99
CA LEU A 138 -2.04 -26.00 -16.86
C LEU A 138 -1.00 -25.51 -15.85
N VAL A 139 -0.58 -26.43 -14.97
CA VAL A 139 0.59 -26.25 -14.11
C VAL A 139 1.58 -27.34 -14.47
N VAL A 140 2.76 -26.95 -14.93
CA VAL A 140 3.76 -27.89 -15.45
C VAL A 140 4.91 -28.08 -14.47
N ALA A 141 5.54 -29.25 -14.51
CA ALA A 141 6.86 -29.43 -13.93
C ALA A 141 7.89 -29.02 -15.00
N PRO A 142 8.57 -27.87 -14.86
CA PRO A 142 9.49 -27.40 -15.88
C PRO A 142 10.73 -28.30 -15.96
N LYS A 143 11.36 -28.33 -17.13
CA LYS A 143 12.70 -28.92 -17.28
C LYS A 143 13.69 -28.11 -16.45
N ARG A 144 14.75 -28.79 -15.99
CA ARG A 144 15.88 -28.14 -15.30
C ARG A 144 16.52 -27.10 -16.22
N SER A 145 16.74 -25.91 -15.70
CA SER A 145 17.38 -24.76 -16.35
C SER A 145 18.28 -24.01 -15.37
N ALA A 146 19.15 -23.14 -15.88
CA ALA A 146 19.99 -22.26 -15.07
C ALA A 146 19.16 -21.43 -14.06
N ASP A 147 17.97 -20.94 -14.45
CA ASP A 147 17.10 -20.20 -13.54
C ASP A 147 16.58 -21.08 -12.39
N THR A 148 16.15 -22.31 -12.70
CA THR A 148 15.65 -23.24 -11.66
C THR A 148 16.78 -23.74 -10.77
N ASP A 149 18.00 -23.84 -11.29
CA ASP A 149 19.19 -24.16 -10.51
C ASP A 149 19.55 -23.01 -9.59
N ARG A 150 19.51 -21.77 -10.10
CA ARG A 150 19.70 -20.58 -9.27
C ARG A 150 18.65 -20.47 -8.17
N ALA A 151 17.38 -20.74 -8.47
CA ALA A 151 16.33 -20.78 -7.44
C ALA A 151 16.55 -21.89 -6.39
N ARG A 152 17.13 -23.03 -6.78
CA ARG A 152 17.51 -24.09 -5.83
C ARG A 152 18.70 -23.67 -4.95
N GLU A 153 19.68 -22.98 -5.52
CA GLU A 153 20.80 -22.41 -4.76
C GLU A 153 20.32 -21.41 -3.71
N LEU A 154 19.40 -20.50 -4.09
CA LEU A 154 18.81 -19.51 -3.19
C LEU A 154 17.99 -20.14 -2.07
N LEU A 155 17.33 -21.28 -2.33
CA LEU A 155 16.62 -22.05 -1.31
C LEU A 155 17.56 -22.66 -0.27
N GLY A 156 18.83 -22.89 -0.63
CA GLY A 156 19.82 -23.53 0.24
C GLY A 156 19.42 -24.95 0.65
N ASP A 157 19.76 -25.33 1.88
CA ASP A 157 19.51 -26.67 2.44
C ASP A 157 18.28 -26.73 3.37
N GLY A 158 17.70 -25.57 3.71
CA GLY A 158 16.57 -25.43 4.63
C GLY A 158 15.20 -25.73 4.02
N ALA A 159 14.16 -25.60 4.85
CA ALA A 159 12.80 -25.41 4.34
C ALA A 159 12.66 -23.99 3.77
N GLY A 160 11.76 -23.83 2.80
CA GLY A 160 11.53 -22.52 2.21
C GLY A 160 10.82 -22.58 0.87
N THR A 161 10.65 -21.41 0.27
CA THR A 161 10.09 -21.24 -1.06
C THR A 161 10.87 -20.18 -1.82
N VAL A 162 11.05 -20.40 -3.12
CA VAL A 162 11.54 -19.39 -4.07
C VAL A 162 10.51 -19.23 -5.16
N VAL A 163 9.98 -18.03 -5.30
CA VAL A 163 9.12 -17.62 -6.41
C VAL A 163 9.97 -16.88 -7.43
N LEU A 164 9.96 -17.39 -8.66
CA LEU A 164 10.69 -16.86 -9.80
C LEU A 164 9.71 -16.29 -10.83
N TRP A 165 9.87 -15.01 -11.16
CA TRP A 165 9.17 -14.35 -12.26
C TRP A 165 10.08 -14.26 -13.49
N ARG A 166 9.52 -14.63 -14.65
CA ARG A 166 10.17 -14.52 -15.96
C ARG A 166 9.23 -13.91 -16.98
N LEU A 167 9.80 -13.52 -18.12
CA LEU A 167 9.06 -12.89 -19.23
C LEU A 167 8.34 -11.65 -18.73
N LEU A 168 9.10 -10.69 -18.20
CA LEU A 168 8.61 -9.50 -17.49
C LEU A 168 8.04 -8.43 -18.45
N ASP A 169 7.07 -8.82 -19.28
CA ASP A 169 6.44 -8.03 -20.35
C ASP A 169 5.82 -6.72 -19.87
N ARG A 170 5.44 -6.61 -18.59
CA ARG A 170 4.84 -5.38 -18.00
C ARG A 170 5.84 -4.53 -17.21
N VAL A 171 7.00 -5.08 -16.90
CA VAL A 171 8.07 -4.39 -16.15
C VAL A 171 9.08 -3.78 -17.11
N LEU A 172 9.48 -4.56 -18.11
CA LEU A 172 10.41 -4.14 -19.14
C LEU A 172 9.70 -3.30 -20.21
N PRO A 173 10.45 -2.45 -20.92
CA PRO A 173 9.87 -1.71 -22.03
C PRO A 173 9.75 -2.56 -23.29
N GLU A 174 8.66 -2.36 -24.04
CA GLU A 174 8.41 -3.07 -25.30
C GLU A 174 9.53 -2.83 -26.33
N LYS A 175 10.10 -1.62 -26.34
CA LYS A 175 11.21 -1.26 -27.23
C LYS A 175 12.52 -1.23 -26.45
N HIS A 176 13.53 -1.87 -27.02
CA HIS A 176 14.90 -1.93 -26.49
C HIS A 176 14.97 -2.45 -25.03
N PRO A 177 14.43 -3.64 -24.73
CA PRO A 177 14.50 -4.25 -23.40
C PRO A 177 15.94 -4.49 -22.91
N GLU A 178 16.90 -4.55 -23.84
CA GLU A 178 18.34 -4.69 -23.60
C GLU A 178 19.04 -3.35 -23.23
N GLY A 179 18.35 -2.23 -23.42
CA GLY A 179 18.97 -0.90 -23.37
C GLY A 179 19.22 -0.36 -21.97
N GLY A 180 20.08 0.66 -21.86
CA GLY A 180 20.38 1.31 -20.58
C GLY A 180 19.18 2.01 -19.92
N TRP A 181 18.11 2.30 -20.66
CA TRP A 181 16.85 2.77 -20.05
C TRP A 181 16.11 1.64 -19.31
N ALA A 182 16.07 0.43 -19.88
CA ALA A 182 15.48 -0.74 -19.24
C ALA A 182 16.22 -1.09 -17.94
N ARG A 183 17.57 -1.07 -17.97
CA ARG A 183 18.40 -1.24 -16.77
C ARG A 183 18.05 -0.22 -15.67
N ARG A 184 18.08 1.08 -16.00
CA ARG A 184 17.72 2.15 -15.03
C ARG A 184 16.31 1.98 -14.47
N ARG A 185 15.37 1.49 -15.28
CA ARG A 185 14.01 1.21 -14.85
C ARG A 185 13.96 0.06 -13.84
N ILE A 186 14.69 -1.02 -14.08
CA ILE A 186 14.85 -2.14 -13.11
C ILE A 186 15.50 -1.65 -11.81
N ASP A 187 16.56 -0.85 -11.89
CA ASP A 187 17.21 -0.26 -10.71
C ASP A 187 16.21 0.61 -9.91
N THR A 188 15.39 1.40 -10.61
CA THR A 188 14.32 2.19 -9.98
C THR A 188 13.29 1.31 -9.29
N TYR A 189 12.91 0.17 -9.91
CA TYR A 189 12.00 -0.78 -9.27
C TYR A 189 12.61 -1.42 -8.03
N ALA A 190 13.90 -1.75 -8.03
CA ALA A 190 14.58 -2.27 -6.84
C ALA A 190 14.54 -1.26 -5.69
N HIS A 191 14.90 0.01 -5.97
CA HIS A 191 14.85 1.06 -4.95
C HIS A 191 13.44 1.29 -4.39
N ARG A 192 12.45 1.45 -5.26
CA ARG A 192 11.05 1.63 -4.85
C ARG A 192 10.48 0.43 -4.10
N THR A 193 10.92 -0.78 -4.45
CA THR A 193 10.54 -2.00 -3.73
C THR A 193 11.11 -2.00 -2.32
N ALA A 194 12.38 -1.63 -2.14
CA ALA A 194 12.97 -1.51 -0.81
C ALA A 194 12.25 -0.45 0.04
N GLU A 195 11.96 0.73 -0.51
CA GLU A 195 11.20 1.79 0.18
C GLU A 195 9.79 1.32 0.55
N HIS A 196 9.09 0.66 -0.36
CA HIS A 196 7.74 0.17 -0.11
C HIS A 196 7.72 -0.90 0.99
N LEU A 197 8.64 -1.87 0.93
CA LEU A 197 8.79 -2.92 1.95
C LEU A 197 9.16 -2.34 3.31
N ALA A 198 10.02 -1.31 3.34
CA ALA A 198 10.38 -0.59 4.57
C ALA A 198 9.17 0.03 5.27
N ILE A 199 8.20 0.52 4.50
CA ILE A 199 6.98 1.15 4.99
C ILE A 199 5.95 0.10 5.40
N VAL A 200 5.64 -0.88 4.54
CA VAL A 200 4.50 -1.77 4.78
C VAL A 200 4.78 -2.87 5.82
N PHE A 201 6.05 -3.27 5.96
CA PHE A 201 6.51 -4.29 6.90
C PHE A 201 7.29 -3.72 8.09
N HIS A 202 7.26 -2.39 8.33
CA HIS A 202 8.13 -1.74 9.33
C HIS A 202 8.05 -2.42 10.71
N ARG A 203 6.83 -2.76 11.19
CA ARG A 203 6.63 -3.47 12.47
C ARG A 203 7.27 -4.86 12.49
N PHE A 204 7.17 -5.62 11.40
CA PHE A 204 7.78 -6.94 11.29
C PHE A 204 9.31 -6.86 11.21
N LEU A 205 9.84 -5.81 10.58
CA LEU A 205 11.28 -5.53 10.48
C LEU A 205 11.87 -5.11 11.84
N GLU A 206 11.12 -4.34 12.63
CA GLU A 206 11.51 -3.94 13.98
C GLU A 206 11.42 -5.10 14.96
N GLY A 207 10.35 -5.87 14.86
CA GLY A 207 10.00 -6.99 15.73
C GLY A 207 8.67 -6.71 16.44
N LEU A 208 7.73 -7.64 16.30
CA LEU A 208 6.43 -7.58 16.95
C LEU A 208 6.53 -7.90 18.44
N PRO A 209 5.56 -7.46 19.28
CA PRO A 209 5.54 -7.75 20.71
C PRO A 209 5.49 -9.25 21.05
N ASP A 210 5.01 -10.08 20.13
CA ASP A 210 4.97 -11.54 20.26
C ASP A 210 6.31 -12.22 19.90
N GLY A 211 7.33 -11.44 19.57
CA GLY A 211 8.68 -11.91 19.23
C GLY A 211 8.89 -12.21 17.75
N ARG A 212 7.86 -12.15 16.90
CA ARG A 212 8.03 -12.35 15.46
C ARG A 212 8.83 -11.19 14.87
N LYS A 213 9.88 -11.52 14.12
CA LYS A 213 10.73 -10.55 13.43
C LYS A 213 11.20 -11.12 12.10
N VAL A 214 11.23 -10.28 11.07
CA VAL A 214 11.64 -10.66 9.72
C VAL A 214 12.76 -9.75 9.24
N THR A 215 13.76 -10.33 8.60
CA THR A 215 14.79 -9.58 7.87
C THR A 215 14.48 -9.67 6.38
N ILE A 216 14.24 -8.52 5.75
CA ILE A 216 14.01 -8.44 4.31
C ILE A 216 15.22 -7.80 3.64
N SER A 217 15.63 -8.31 2.48
CA SER A 217 16.67 -7.70 1.65
C SER A 217 16.22 -7.55 0.20
N VAL A 218 16.69 -6.50 -0.48
CA VAL A 218 16.49 -6.27 -1.91
C VAL A 218 17.85 -6.12 -2.56
N ASN A 219 18.17 -6.97 -3.54
CA ASN A 219 19.47 -6.99 -4.23
C ASN A 219 20.67 -7.09 -3.28
N GLY A 220 20.51 -7.78 -2.15
CA GLY A 220 21.54 -7.98 -1.14
C GLY A 220 21.61 -6.89 -0.06
N GLU A 221 20.92 -5.77 -0.23
CA GLU A 221 20.84 -4.72 0.79
C GLU A 221 19.68 -4.96 1.75
N LYS A 222 19.95 -4.91 3.06
CA LYS A 222 18.90 -5.08 4.09
C LYS A 222 17.98 -3.86 4.10
N VAL A 223 16.67 -4.12 4.10
CA VAL A 223 15.64 -3.10 4.19
C VAL A 223 15.60 -2.55 5.62
N ARG A 224 15.88 -1.25 5.79
CA ARG A 224 15.73 -0.55 7.09
C ARG A 224 14.25 -0.20 7.29
N PRO A 225 13.63 -0.51 8.45
CA PRO A 225 12.26 -0.12 8.72
C PRO A 225 12.06 1.40 8.66
N TRP A 226 10.88 1.79 8.19
CA TRP A 226 10.40 3.16 8.22
C TRP A 226 9.14 3.20 9.09
N ASP A 227 9.30 3.51 10.38
CA ASP A 227 8.17 3.69 11.30
C ASP A 227 7.65 5.14 11.20
N PRO A 228 6.40 5.35 10.74
CA PRO A 228 5.79 6.69 10.64
C PRO A 228 5.58 7.40 11.98
N PHE A 229 5.72 6.71 13.12
CA PHE A 229 5.46 7.24 14.46
C PHE A 229 6.72 7.72 15.19
N ALA A 230 7.89 7.62 14.56
CA ALA A 230 9.18 8.06 15.11
C ALA A 230 9.42 7.63 16.57
N PRO A 231 9.32 6.32 16.89
CA PRO A 231 9.33 5.83 18.28
C PRO A 231 10.65 6.09 19.01
N GLY A 232 11.75 6.29 18.29
CA GLY A 232 13.07 6.61 18.85
C GLY A 232 13.28 8.09 19.18
N GLU A 233 12.34 8.97 18.84
CA GLU A 233 12.47 10.41 19.07
C GLU A 233 11.92 10.81 20.45
N GLU A 234 12.75 11.43 21.29
CA GLU A 234 12.43 11.79 22.68
C GLU A 234 11.17 12.67 22.80
N HIS A 235 10.97 13.56 21.83
CA HIS A 235 9.88 14.53 21.82
C HIS A 235 8.63 14.02 21.08
N CYS A 236 8.56 12.71 20.78
CA CYS A 236 7.35 12.07 20.27
C CYS A 236 6.37 11.82 21.42
N HIS A 237 5.14 12.31 21.29
CA HIS A 237 4.12 12.16 22.32
C HIS A 237 3.00 11.23 21.87
N LYS A 238 2.89 10.06 22.52
CA LYS A 238 1.77 9.13 22.37
C LYS A 238 0.59 9.57 23.26
N LEU A 239 -0.58 9.74 22.67
CA LEU A 239 -1.84 10.01 23.38
C LEU A 239 -2.48 8.67 23.82
N PRO A 240 -3.41 8.69 24.81
CA PRO A 240 -4.11 7.49 25.24
C PRO A 240 -4.76 6.73 24.09
N GLU A 241 -4.53 5.42 24.08
CA GLU A 241 -5.13 4.47 23.14
C GLU A 241 -6.65 4.41 23.35
N GLN A 242 -7.36 4.26 22.24
CA GLN A 242 -8.82 4.10 22.25
C GLN A 242 -9.20 2.84 21.48
N GLN A 243 -10.23 2.16 21.97
CA GLN A 243 -10.75 0.94 21.38
C GLN A 243 -12.18 1.17 20.92
N PHE A 244 -12.51 0.62 19.76
CA PHE A 244 -13.81 0.75 19.13
C PHE A 244 -14.32 -0.63 18.76
N GLU A 245 -15.39 -1.08 19.40
CA GLU A 245 -16.10 -2.28 18.98
C GLU A 245 -16.89 -1.98 17.71
N ILE A 246 -16.73 -2.84 16.71
CA ILE A 246 -17.36 -2.71 15.41
C ILE A 246 -18.19 -3.96 15.17
N THR A 247 -19.46 -3.79 14.84
CA THR A 247 -20.34 -4.88 14.40
C THR A 247 -21.08 -4.42 13.15
N VAL A 248 -20.86 -5.11 12.03
CA VAL A 248 -21.53 -4.83 10.75
C VAL A 248 -21.93 -6.16 10.11
N GLY A 249 -23.23 -6.42 10.08
CA GLY A 249 -23.76 -7.72 9.66
C GLY A 249 -23.28 -8.83 10.60
N ASP A 250 -22.73 -9.90 10.04
CA ASP A 250 -22.19 -11.04 10.81
C ASP A 250 -20.72 -10.85 11.24
N ALA A 251 -20.07 -9.75 10.83
CA ALA A 251 -18.69 -9.46 11.19
C ALA A 251 -18.64 -8.58 12.44
N SER A 252 -17.90 -9.02 13.46
CA SER A 252 -17.63 -8.28 14.68
C SER A 252 -16.16 -8.37 15.07
N GLY A 253 -15.66 -7.33 15.73
CA GLY A 253 -14.27 -7.25 16.18
C GLY A 253 -13.96 -5.87 16.76
N THR A 254 -12.69 -5.67 17.12
CA THR A 254 -12.22 -4.42 17.75
C THR A 254 -11.21 -3.72 16.88
N ALA A 255 -11.36 -2.41 16.72
CA ALA A 255 -10.34 -1.54 16.14
C ALA A 255 -9.67 -0.70 17.22
N HIS A 256 -8.35 -0.55 17.13
CA HIS A 256 -7.54 0.21 18.07
C HIS A 256 -7.01 1.48 17.39
N LEU A 257 -7.14 2.62 18.06
CA LEU A 257 -6.62 3.91 17.60
C LEU A 257 -5.52 4.38 18.54
N CYS A 258 -4.26 4.41 18.06
CA CYS A 258 -3.17 5.09 18.76
C CYS A 258 -2.85 6.40 18.04
N ARG A 259 -2.64 7.48 18.79
CA ARG A 259 -2.43 8.83 18.26
C ARG A 259 -1.08 9.36 18.73
N PHE A 260 -0.33 9.97 17.82
CA PHE A 260 1.03 10.42 18.03
C PHE A 260 1.21 11.85 17.53
N VAL A 261 1.79 12.71 18.36
CA VAL A 261 2.29 14.03 17.96
C VAL A 261 3.79 13.92 17.81
N LEU A 262 4.27 14.02 16.58
CA LEU A 262 5.69 13.94 16.26
C LEU A 262 6.44 15.22 16.66
N PRO A 263 7.75 15.14 16.91
CA PRO A 263 8.57 16.32 17.18
C PRO A 263 8.55 17.34 16.05
N ALA A 264 8.85 18.60 16.35
CA ALA A 264 9.21 19.56 15.31
C ALA A 264 10.64 19.31 14.80
N ARG A 265 10.98 19.84 13.61
CA ARG A 265 12.33 19.66 13.00
C ARG A 265 13.49 19.99 13.94
N THR A 266 13.35 21.02 14.77
CA THR A 266 14.38 21.45 15.74
C THR A 266 14.54 20.53 16.95
N GLN A 267 13.62 19.59 17.12
CA GLN A 267 13.57 18.65 18.25
C GLN A 267 13.83 17.20 17.82
N PHE A 268 14.11 16.98 16.53
CA PHE A 268 14.57 15.69 16.03
C PHE A 268 16.02 15.44 16.44
N SER A 269 16.34 14.17 16.68
CA SER A 269 17.67 13.67 16.99
C SER A 269 18.73 14.13 15.99
N SER A 270 18.37 14.22 14.70
CA SER A 270 19.23 14.72 13.63
C SER A 270 18.43 15.23 12.43
N GLN A 271 19.08 16.07 11.62
CA GLN A 271 18.56 16.55 10.34
C GLN A 271 18.30 15.40 9.36
N ASP A 272 19.21 14.42 9.31
CA ASP A 272 19.11 13.25 8.42
C ASP A 272 17.92 12.36 8.79
N GLU A 273 17.67 12.14 10.09
CA GLU A 273 16.53 11.34 10.54
C GLU A 273 15.20 12.05 10.26
N PHE A 274 15.15 13.39 10.40
CA PHE A 274 14.00 14.20 10.00
C PHE A 274 13.72 14.12 8.48
N GLU A 275 14.76 14.13 7.65
CA GLU A 275 14.62 13.99 6.20
C GLU A 275 14.16 12.57 5.82
N ARG A 276 14.73 11.53 6.44
CA ARG A 276 14.28 10.15 6.24
C ARG A 276 12.82 9.95 6.64
N LEU A 277 12.40 10.44 7.80
CA LEU A 277 11.01 10.30 8.28
C LEU A 277 10.01 11.21 7.56
N SER A 278 10.48 12.14 6.72
CA SER A 278 9.61 12.82 5.76
C SER A 278 9.03 11.85 4.73
N GLY A 279 9.72 10.73 4.47
CA GLY A 279 9.39 9.64 3.55
C GLY A 279 8.92 10.07 2.16
N PRO A 280 8.28 9.19 1.37
CA PRO A 280 8.14 9.36 -0.08
C PRO A 280 7.21 10.51 -0.50
N LEU A 281 6.34 10.98 0.40
CA LEU A 281 5.35 12.03 0.12
C LEU A 281 5.65 13.37 0.82
N ASN A 282 6.78 13.47 1.52
CA ASN A 282 7.13 14.58 2.42
C ASN A 282 6.18 14.74 3.62
N TRP A 283 6.65 15.49 4.62
CA TRP A 283 5.99 15.68 5.92
C TRP A 283 4.49 16.00 5.88
N ASN A 284 4.07 16.91 5.01
CA ASN A 284 2.69 17.40 5.02
C ASN A 284 1.70 16.33 4.51
N ARG A 285 2.06 15.56 3.47
CA ARG A 285 1.19 14.49 2.92
C ARG A 285 1.26 13.19 3.70
N GLN A 286 2.21 13.08 4.63
CA GLN A 286 2.36 11.96 5.55
C GLN A 286 1.46 12.10 6.79
N GLN A 287 0.86 13.26 7.04
CA GLN A 287 -0.08 13.38 8.15
C GLN A 287 -1.30 12.50 7.92
N GLY A 288 -1.85 11.96 9.00
CA GLY A 288 -3.11 11.23 8.91
C GLY A 288 -3.16 9.91 9.63
N LEU A 289 -4.11 9.09 9.16
CA LEU A 289 -4.36 7.74 9.59
C LEU A 289 -3.43 6.77 8.84
N TYR A 290 -2.88 5.83 9.59
CA TYR A 290 -2.08 4.71 9.14
C TYR A 290 -2.84 3.45 9.53
N VAL A 291 -3.43 2.79 8.55
CA VAL A 291 -4.38 1.70 8.75
C VAL A 291 -3.63 0.37 8.65
N TYR A 292 -3.63 -0.38 9.75
CA TYR A 292 -2.97 -1.68 9.87
C TYR A 292 -3.99 -2.81 9.91
N ARG A 293 -3.71 -3.86 9.14
CA ARG A 293 -4.44 -5.13 9.16
C ARG A 293 -3.46 -6.21 9.61
N ALA A 294 -3.68 -6.82 10.77
CA ALA A 294 -2.79 -7.83 11.34
C ALA A 294 -1.30 -7.39 11.27
N ASP A 295 -1.01 -6.22 11.83
CA ASP A 295 0.32 -5.56 11.89
C ASP A 295 0.95 -5.12 10.57
N ARG A 296 0.35 -5.46 9.43
CA ARG A 296 0.78 -4.96 8.12
C ARG A 296 0.10 -3.64 7.82
N LEU A 297 0.88 -2.63 7.45
CA LEU A 297 0.33 -1.35 6.99
C LEU A 297 -0.30 -1.53 5.60
N VAL A 298 -1.57 -1.13 5.48
CA VAL A 298 -2.38 -1.31 4.27
C VAL A 298 -2.61 0.03 3.57
N GLN A 299 -2.76 1.09 4.35
CA GLN A 299 -2.99 2.44 3.85
C GLN A 299 -2.37 3.46 4.80
N TRP A 300 -1.74 4.51 4.26
CA TRP A 300 -1.13 5.55 5.06
C TRP A 300 -1.40 6.95 4.51
N GLY A 301 -1.42 7.92 5.43
CA GLY A 301 -1.61 9.33 5.13
C GLY A 301 -3.08 9.70 4.87
N GLY A 302 -3.35 11.00 4.97
CA GLY A 302 -4.68 11.56 4.89
C GLY A 302 -5.59 11.16 6.06
N TRP A 303 -6.75 11.81 6.15
CA TRP A 303 -7.69 11.62 7.26
C TRP A 303 -8.95 10.85 6.89
N ALA A 304 -8.90 10.05 5.82
CA ALA A 304 -10.02 9.23 5.33
C ALA A 304 -11.37 9.99 5.22
N GLY A 305 -11.31 11.26 4.79
CA GLY A 305 -12.49 12.11 4.65
C GLY A 305 -13.03 12.72 5.95
N ILE A 306 -12.37 12.52 7.10
CA ILE A 306 -12.71 13.19 8.37
C ILE A 306 -12.37 14.68 8.28
N ARG A 307 -11.24 15.01 7.65
CA ARG A 307 -10.77 16.39 7.45
C ARG A 307 -9.76 16.48 6.29
N GLY A 308 -9.48 17.71 5.86
CA GLY A 308 -8.42 18.01 4.89
C GLY A 308 -7.02 17.95 5.50
N ILE A 309 -6.03 17.84 4.62
CA ILE A 309 -4.61 18.02 4.96
C ILE A 309 -4.37 19.50 5.28
N ASP A 310 -3.64 19.78 6.35
CA ASP A 310 -3.30 21.14 6.78
C ASP A 310 -1.84 21.22 7.24
N GLU A 311 -1.11 22.26 6.84
CA GLU A 311 0.31 22.43 7.14
C GLU A 311 0.60 22.44 8.66
N HIS A 312 -0.31 23.00 9.46
CA HIS A 312 -0.14 23.08 10.91
C HIS A 312 -0.41 21.75 11.62
N THR A 313 -0.98 20.76 10.92
CA THR A 313 -1.23 19.42 11.47
C THR A 313 -0.26 18.38 10.92
N LYS A 314 0.82 18.78 10.23
CA LYS A 314 1.80 17.86 9.63
C LYS A 314 2.53 16.94 10.62
N LEU A 315 2.52 17.27 11.91
CA LEU A 315 3.10 16.47 13.00
C LEU A 315 2.14 15.39 13.52
N ALA A 316 0.88 15.38 13.09
CA ALA A 316 -0.11 14.42 13.54
C ALA A 316 0.01 13.10 12.79
N ARG A 317 0.06 12.00 13.53
CA ARG A 317 -0.01 10.62 13.03
C ARG A 317 -0.96 9.82 13.91
N ALA A 318 -1.75 8.93 13.33
CA ALA A 318 -2.50 7.96 14.13
C ALA A 318 -2.47 6.58 13.46
N SER A 319 -2.25 5.53 14.24
CA SER A 319 -2.48 4.16 13.80
C SER A 319 -3.94 3.79 14.01
N LEU A 320 -4.54 3.12 13.03
CA LEU A 320 -5.82 2.45 13.16
C LEU A 320 -5.62 0.96 12.87
N ASP A 321 -5.68 0.14 13.90
CA ASP A 321 -5.31 -1.26 13.86
C ASP A 321 -6.54 -2.15 13.97
N PHE A 322 -6.63 -3.18 13.13
CA PHE A 322 -7.66 -4.21 13.21
C PHE A 322 -7.11 -5.58 12.77
N ASP A 323 -7.76 -6.65 13.21
CA ASP A 323 -7.43 -8.03 12.82
C ASP A 323 -8.23 -8.48 11.58
N THR A 324 -8.02 -9.71 11.12
CA THR A 324 -8.70 -10.18 9.90
C THR A 324 -10.19 -10.44 10.09
N SER A 325 -10.73 -10.40 11.32
CA SER A 325 -12.17 -10.59 11.58
C SER A 325 -12.99 -9.44 10.97
N LEU A 326 -12.40 -8.25 10.90
CA LEU A 326 -13.04 -7.04 10.36
C LEU A 326 -12.80 -6.82 8.86
N ASP A 327 -12.14 -7.75 8.17
CA ASP A 327 -11.93 -7.68 6.71
C ASP A 327 -13.21 -7.40 5.89
N PRO A 328 -14.38 -8.05 6.15
CA PRO A 328 -15.60 -7.75 5.41
C PRO A 328 -16.06 -6.31 5.62
N VAL A 329 -15.80 -5.76 6.81
CA VAL A 329 -16.22 -4.43 7.22
C VAL A 329 -15.38 -3.35 6.55
N PHE A 330 -14.07 -3.58 6.47
CA PHE A 330 -13.09 -2.67 5.87
C PHE A 330 -12.99 -2.79 4.34
N ASN A 331 -13.74 -3.70 3.72
CA ASN A 331 -13.79 -3.95 2.27
C ASN A 331 -12.39 -4.13 1.64
N ILE A 332 -11.54 -4.94 2.28
CA ILE A 332 -10.19 -5.20 1.79
C ILE A 332 -10.27 -5.90 0.43
N ASN A 333 -9.72 -5.30 -0.62
CA ASN A 333 -9.71 -5.88 -1.96
C ASN A 333 -8.56 -6.91 -2.12
N VAL A 334 -8.56 -7.68 -3.22
CA VAL A 334 -7.54 -8.71 -3.49
C VAL A 334 -6.12 -8.16 -3.47
N SER A 335 -5.94 -6.93 -3.98
CA SER A 335 -4.63 -6.27 -3.98
C SER A 335 -4.22 -5.69 -2.64
N LYS A 336 -5.14 -5.66 -1.65
CA LYS A 336 -4.95 -5.03 -0.34
C LYS A 336 -4.47 -3.58 -0.44
N MET A 337 -4.73 -2.91 -1.56
CA MET A 337 -4.18 -1.57 -1.83
C MET A 337 -5.08 -0.46 -1.29
N ARG A 338 -6.33 -0.76 -0.94
CA ARG A 338 -7.27 0.23 -0.43
C ARG A 338 -8.14 -0.35 0.65
N VAL A 339 -8.30 0.44 1.71
CA VAL A 339 -9.20 0.17 2.81
C VAL A 339 -10.28 1.23 2.82
N SER A 340 -11.54 0.84 2.92
CA SER A 340 -12.63 1.78 3.15
C SER A 340 -12.96 1.81 4.63
N ILE A 341 -12.62 2.90 5.31
CA ILE A 341 -13.01 3.09 6.71
C ILE A 341 -14.53 3.22 6.78
N PRO A 342 -15.24 2.33 7.52
CA PRO A 342 -16.69 2.35 7.65
C PRO A 342 -17.19 3.73 8.11
N PRO A 343 -18.32 4.22 7.59
CA PRO A 343 -18.88 5.51 8.00
C PRO A 343 -19.10 5.62 9.52
N GLN A 344 -19.54 4.54 10.16
CA GLN A 344 -19.76 4.47 11.60
C GLN A 344 -18.46 4.69 12.37
N LEU A 345 -17.40 3.93 12.03
CA LEU A 345 -16.09 4.07 12.67
C LEU A 345 -15.52 5.47 12.42
N ARG A 346 -15.69 6.02 11.21
CA ARG A 346 -15.27 7.37 10.86
C ARG A 346 -15.89 8.43 11.77
N GLN A 347 -17.18 8.29 12.09
CA GLN A 347 -17.87 9.17 13.03
C GLN A 347 -17.34 9.01 14.46
N MET A 348 -17.10 7.76 14.90
CA MET A 348 -16.58 7.48 16.25
C MET A 348 -15.18 8.05 16.47
N ILE A 349 -14.28 7.95 15.49
CA ILE A 349 -12.89 8.43 15.63
C ILE A 349 -12.72 9.93 15.32
N ALA A 350 -13.75 10.61 14.79
CA ALA A 350 -13.65 12.00 14.34
C ALA A 350 -13.23 12.97 15.46
N THR A 351 -13.82 12.83 16.64
CA THR A 351 -13.47 13.64 17.82
C THR A 351 -12.01 13.42 18.21
N SER A 352 -11.58 12.17 18.28
CA SER A 352 -10.21 11.78 18.65
C SER A 352 -9.16 12.28 17.66
N VAL A 353 -9.49 12.30 16.36
CA VAL A 353 -8.66 12.88 15.30
C VAL A 353 -8.57 14.40 15.46
N ASN A 354 -9.66 15.08 15.77
CA ASN A 354 -9.66 16.52 15.98
C ASN A 354 -8.81 16.93 17.20
N GLU A 355 -8.90 16.18 18.30
CA GLU A 355 -8.03 16.36 19.48
C GLU A 355 -6.54 16.24 19.11
N LEU A 356 -6.19 15.18 18.36
CA LEU A 356 -4.83 14.98 17.88
C LEU A 356 -4.34 16.16 17.03
N CYS A 357 -5.17 16.62 16.09
CA CYS A 357 -4.82 17.75 15.23
C CYS A 357 -4.65 19.06 16.02
N LEU A 358 -5.46 19.29 17.06
CA LEU A 358 -5.28 20.45 17.94
C LEU A 358 -3.94 20.37 18.70
N ALA A 359 -3.59 19.20 19.23
CA ALA A 359 -2.32 18.96 19.90
C ALA A 359 -1.12 19.16 18.95
N ALA A 360 -1.20 18.63 17.73
CA ALA A 360 -0.17 18.79 16.72
C ALA A 360 0.00 20.25 16.27
N ASN A 361 -1.10 21.00 16.10
CA ASN A 361 -1.06 22.43 15.77
C ASN A 361 -0.42 23.25 16.91
N ALA A 362 -0.76 22.94 18.17
CA ALA A 362 -0.12 23.58 19.31
C ALA A 362 1.40 23.31 19.36
N ALA A 363 1.82 22.06 19.12
CA ALA A 363 3.24 21.70 19.03
C ALA A 363 3.95 22.43 17.88
N TYR A 364 3.33 22.45 16.69
CA TYR A 364 3.86 23.15 15.53
C TYR A 364 4.06 24.65 15.79
N ARG A 365 3.06 25.32 16.40
CA ARG A 365 3.14 26.75 16.72
C ARG A 365 4.25 27.07 17.73
N ARG A 366 4.39 26.27 18.80
CA ARG A 366 5.46 26.45 19.79
C ARG A 366 6.86 26.36 19.18
N SER A 367 7.03 25.50 18.17
CA SER A 367 8.30 25.32 17.48
C SER A 367 8.61 26.37 16.41
N SER A 368 7.61 27.13 15.98
CA SER A 368 7.78 28.13 14.94
C SER A 368 8.39 29.42 15.53
N PRO A 369 9.42 30.02 14.91
CA PRO A 369 10.02 31.28 15.38
C PRO A 369 9.03 32.44 15.50
N ARG A 370 7.86 32.34 14.84
CA ARG A 370 6.76 33.33 14.89
C ARG A 370 5.68 33.00 15.94
N GLY A 371 5.84 31.93 16.72
CA GLY A 371 4.83 31.39 17.64
C GLY A 371 4.58 32.19 18.92
N ASN A 372 5.30 33.29 19.13
CA ASN A 372 5.28 34.06 20.37
C ASN A 372 4.53 35.41 20.27
N MET A 373 3.44 35.46 19.50
CA MET A 373 2.50 36.58 19.58
C MET A 373 1.30 36.18 20.45
N PRO A 374 1.05 36.87 21.58
CA PRO A 374 -0.17 36.69 22.35
C PRO A 374 -1.40 36.98 21.48
N LEU A 375 -2.54 36.35 21.83
CA LEU A 375 -3.85 36.71 21.28
C LEU A 375 -4.14 38.18 21.59
N HIS A 376 -3.80 39.10 20.67
CA HIS A 376 -4.31 40.46 20.71
C HIS A 376 -5.75 40.44 20.24
N LEU A 377 -6.66 40.43 21.21
CA LEU A 377 -8.03 40.90 21.03
C LEU A 377 -7.97 42.39 20.67
N GLY A 378 -8.39 42.72 19.44
CA GLY A 378 -8.82 44.05 19.03
C GLY A 378 -7.75 45.02 18.53
N ALA A 379 -7.60 45.12 17.22
CA ALA A 379 -7.60 46.37 16.44
C ALA A 379 -7.46 46.02 14.95
N GLY A 380 -8.33 46.57 14.11
CA GLY A 380 -8.52 46.16 12.72
C GLY A 380 -7.24 46.20 11.87
N GLN A 381 -6.95 45.09 11.19
CA GLN A 381 -5.97 45.04 10.12
C GLN A 381 -6.61 45.39 8.77
N PRO A 382 -5.92 46.11 7.88
CA PRO A 382 -6.39 46.35 6.52
C PRO A 382 -6.45 45.04 5.74
N ALA A 383 -7.44 44.92 4.86
CA ALA A 383 -7.77 43.69 4.14
C ALA A 383 -6.56 43.10 3.38
N PRO A 384 -6.37 41.77 3.39
CA PRO A 384 -5.31 41.12 2.62
C PRO A 384 -5.60 41.23 1.12
N THR A 385 -4.55 41.46 0.34
CA THR A 385 -4.59 41.37 -1.13
C THR A 385 -4.95 39.94 -1.57
N PRO A 386 -5.77 39.75 -2.62
CA PRO A 386 -6.15 38.43 -3.09
C PRO A 386 -4.96 37.57 -3.50
N SER A 387 -4.87 36.34 -3.01
CA SER A 387 -3.96 35.33 -3.55
C SER A 387 -4.42 34.90 -4.95
N ALA A 388 -3.47 34.68 -5.86
CA ALA A 388 -3.72 34.26 -7.25
C ALA A 388 -4.65 33.03 -7.39
N ASP A 389 -4.67 32.15 -6.39
CA ASP A 389 -5.51 30.94 -6.34
C ASP A 389 -7.02 31.23 -6.24
N LEU A 390 -7.43 32.35 -5.63
CA LEU A 390 -8.84 32.71 -5.48
C LEU A 390 -9.43 33.31 -6.76
N ALA A 391 -8.62 34.05 -7.52
CA ALA A 391 -9.02 34.54 -8.84
C ALA A 391 -9.20 33.38 -9.84
N LEU A 392 -8.33 32.35 -9.76
CA LEU A 392 -8.48 31.11 -10.52
C LEU A 392 -9.77 30.36 -10.15
N ALA A 393 -10.15 30.34 -8.87
CA ALA A 393 -11.42 29.74 -8.43
C ALA A 393 -12.65 30.47 -9.01
N GLY A 394 -12.63 31.81 -9.09
CA GLY A 394 -13.68 32.58 -9.74
C GLY A 394 -13.82 32.26 -11.24
N LEU A 395 -12.70 32.10 -11.95
CA LEU A 395 -12.68 31.71 -13.35
C LEU A 395 -13.23 30.28 -13.57
N ALA A 396 -12.86 29.34 -12.70
CA ALA A 396 -13.34 27.97 -12.75
C ALA A 396 -14.86 27.87 -12.51
N LEU A 397 -15.40 28.66 -11.58
CA LEU A 397 -16.85 28.73 -11.33
C LEU A 397 -17.63 29.27 -12.54
N ARG A 398 -17.11 30.32 -13.20
CA ARG A 398 -17.72 30.84 -14.45
C ARG A 398 -17.69 29.82 -15.57
N SER A 399 -16.56 29.13 -15.74
CA SER A 399 -16.43 28.08 -16.76
C SER A 399 -17.40 26.92 -16.52
N ALA A 400 -17.54 26.47 -15.27
CA ALA A 400 -18.47 25.41 -14.90
C ALA A 400 -19.93 25.81 -15.14
N ALA A 401 -20.32 27.03 -14.77
CA ALA A 401 -21.69 27.52 -14.97
C ALA A 401 -22.05 27.74 -16.44
N MET A 402 -21.09 28.14 -17.28
CA MET A 402 -21.29 28.16 -18.74
C MET A 402 -21.51 26.75 -19.29
N GLN A 403 -20.69 25.78 -18.88
CA GLN A 403 -20.81 24.39 -19.35
C GLN A 403 -22.11 23.72 -18.89
N SER A 404 -22.61 24.08 -17.71
CA SER A 404 -23.86 23.54 -17.17
C SER A 404 -25.12 24.31 -17.60
N GLY A 405 -24.99 25.39 -18.38
CA GLY A 405 -26.11 26.23 -18.80
C GLY A 405 -26.77 27.04 -17.67
N HIS A 406 -26.06 27.30 -16.57
CA HIS A 406 -26.56 28.01 -15.38
C HIS A 406 -25.86 29.36 -15.13
N TYR A 407 -25.37 29.98 -16.20
CA TYR A 407 -24.59 31.22 -16.13
C TYR A 407 -25.37 32.39 -15.50
N ASP A 408 -26.65 32.58 -15.87
CA ASP A 408 -27.48 33.68 -15.36
C ASP A 408 -27.76 33.57 -13.85
N ALA A 409 -27.90 32.34 -13.36
CA ALA A 409 -28.05 32.07 -11.93
C ALA A 409 -26.75 32.39 -11.16
N LEU A 410 -25.60 32.05 -11.73
CA LEU A 410 -24.30 32.36 -11.14
C LEU A 410 -24.05 33.88 -11.10
N GLU A 411 -24.32 34.62 -12.18
CA GLU A 411 -24.13 36.07 -12.18
C GLU A 411 -25.10 36.78 -11.20
N SER A 412 -26.31 36.26 -11.02
CA SER A 412 -27.23 36.75 -9.98
C SER A 412 -26.67 36.55 -8.57
N ILE A 413 -26.03 35.41 -8.31
CA ILE A 413 -25.34 35.14 -7.04
C ILE A 413 -24.13 36.06 -6.88
N PHE A 414 -23.33 36.27 -7.94
CA PHE A 414 -22.19 37.17 -7.90
C PHE A 414 -22.58 38.64 -7.71
N ALA A 415 -23.74 39.08 -8.21
CA ALA A 415 -24.26 40.41 -7.92
C ALA A 415 -24.56 40.59 -6.42
N ILE A 416 -25.12 39.56 -5.77
CA ILE A 416 -25.36 39.56 -4.32
C ILE A 416 -24.02 39.56 -3.57
N VAL A 417 -23.04 38.75 -3.98
CA VAL A 417 -21.71 38.71 -3.35
C VAL A 417 -20.95 40.03 -3.51
N ARG A 418 -21.04 40.70 -4.66
CA ARG A 418 -20.46 42.05 -4.86
C ARG A 418 -21.09 43.07 -3.91
N ARG A 419 -22.40 42.99 -3.69
CA ARG A 419 -23.15 43.90 -2.81
C ARG A 419 -22.87 43.64 -1.34
N ASP A 420 -22.90 42.38 -0.91
CA ASP A 420 -22.92 42.00 0.51
C ASP A 420 -21.50 41.67 1.03
N ALA A 421 -20.55 41.32 0.16
CA ALA A 421 -19.19 40.94 0.52
C ALA A 421 -18.14 41.40 -0.54
N PRO A 422 -17.90 42.72 -0.69
CA PRO A 422 -17.04 43.27 -1.75
C PRO A 422 -15.57 42.82 -1.68
N GLN A 423 -15.07 42.45 -0.49
CA GLN A 423 -13.72 41.89 -0.32
C GLN A 423 -13.60 40.48 -0.92
N ILE A 424 -14.64 39.66 -0.82
CA ILE A 424 -14.70 38.30 -1.41
C ILE A 424 -14.84 38.41 -2.93
N ALA A 425 -15.66 39.37 -3.40
CA ALA A 425 -15.80 39.61 -4.84
C ALA A 425 -14.47 40.02 -5.50
N THR A 426 -13.72 40.91 -4.85
CA THR A 426 -12.37 41.28 -5.30
C THR A 426 -11.43 40.07 -5.28
N ALA A 427 -11.52 39.21 -4.26
CA ALA A 427 -10.67 38.04 -4.15
C ALA A 427 -10.93 36.97 -5.23
N LEU A 428 -12.19 36.82 -5.64
CA LEU A 428 -12.61 35.93 -6.72
C LEU A 428 -12.37 36.54 -8.13
N GLY A 429 -11.75 37.72 -8.24
CA GLY A 429 -11.53 38.38 -9.53
C GLY A 429 -12.83 38.87 -10.21
N LEU A 430 -13.88 39.14 -9.43
CA LEU A 430 -15.20 39.55 -9.92
C LEU A 430 -15.35 41.07 -10.08
N THR A 431 -14.25 41.78 -10.31
CA THR A 431 -14.25 43.23 -10.50
C THR A 431 -15.05 43.63 -11.74
N SER A 432 -15.77 44.75 -11.61
CA SER A 432 -16.79 45.30 -12.51
C SER A 432 -16.49 45.19 -14.00
#